data_AF-A0A7Y2TWU1-F1
#
_entry.id   AF-A0A7Y2TWU1-F1
#
_cell.length_a   1.000
_cell.length_b   1.000
_cell.length_c   1.000
_cell.angle_alpha   90.00
_cell.angle_beta   90.00
_cell.angle_gamma   90.00
#
_symmetry.space_group_name_H-M   'P 1'
#
loop_
_entity.id
_entity.type
_entity.pdbx_description
1 polymer ?
#
loop_
_entity_poly.entity_id
_entity_poly.type
_entity_poly.pdbx_seq_one_letter_code
_entity_poly.pdbx_strand_id
1 'polypeptide(L)'
;MTETTQLGLPLVQPAQAQKHVTVNEAFARLDALAQISLAGEGGVAPASPVDGALYAVAAGASGLWAGEDGRLALFLNGGWMFVTPKVGWRGWRADTGVAVAFDGADWIAGGGAFSANGAGFVQRSVEVDHSVGAGATSLVAGFIPANATVYGITGRVLADIGGAASFEVGVAGSSNRYGSGIGVSTGAWLRGITGNPLAYYSDTDVVLTATGGSFDGSGVVRLAVNFAELTLPRA
;
A
#
# COMPACT_ATOMS: atom_id res chain seq x y z
N MET A 1 31.28 7.72 -4.56
CA MET A 1 30.54 6.45 -4.56
C MET A 1 31.45 5.37 -5.16
N THR A 2 31.65 4.25 -4.49
CA THR A 2 32.47 3.10 -4.98
C THR A 2 31.63 1.88 -5.32
N GLU A 3 30.35 1.88 -4.93
CA GLU A 3 29.39 0.79 -5.13
C GLU A 3 28.01 1.39 -5.48
N THR A 4 27.14 0.62 -6.12
CA THR A 4 25.74 1.03 -6.38
C THR A 4 24.92 1.09 -5.09
N THR A 5 23.84 1.87 -5.10
CA THR A 5 23.12 2.24 -3.88
C THR A 5 22.25 1.10 -3.30
N GLN A 6 21.64 0.28 -4.15
CA GLN A 6 20.66 -0.73 -3.73
C GLN A 6 21.32 -2.09 -3.47
N LEU A 7 22.13 -2.58 -4.42
CA LEU A 7 22.70 -3.93 -4.40
C LEU A 7 24.19 -3.96 -4.03
N GLY A 8 24.83 -2.79 -3.84
CA GLY A 8 26.25 -2.72 -3.49
C GLY A 8 27.18 -3.27 -4.57
N LEU A 9 26.82 -3.12 -5.85
CA LEU A 9 27.66 -3.61 -6.95
C LEU A 9 28.90 -2.72 -7.08
N PRO A 10 30.12 -3.28 -7.14
CA PRO A 10 31.34 -2.49 -7.23
C PRO A 10 31.38 -1.71 -8.55
N LEU A 11 31.71 -0.41 -8.45
CA LEU A 11 31.86 0.47 -9.60
C LEU A 11 33.24 0.32 -10.23
N VAL A 12 33.29 0.50 -11.55
CA VAL A 12 34.53 0.47 -12.31
C VAL A 12 35.37 1.69 -11.95
N GLN A 13 36.64 1.46 -11.58
CA GLN A 13 37.58 2.52 -11.23
C GLN A 13 37.96 3.38 -12.44
N PRO A 14 38.34 4.65 -12.24
CA PRO A 14 38.79 5.52 -13.34
C PRO A 14 39.97 4.92 -14.11
N ALA A 15 39.83 4.83 -15.43
CA ALA A 15 40.84 4.29 -16.35
C ALA A 15 40.79 5.03 -17.71
N GLN A 16 41.64 4.63 -18.66
CA GLN A 16 41.74 5.31 -19.97
C GLN A 16 40.41 5.34 -20.74
N ALA A 17 40.18 6.46 -21.44
CA ALA A 17 39.00 6.75 -22.26
C ALA A 17 37.66 6.83 -21.51
N GLN A 18 37.66 7.05 -20.19
CA GLN A 18 36.48 7.35 -19.38
C GLN A 18 35.30 6.35 -19.50
N LYS A 19 35.56 5.11 -19.94
CA LYS A 19 34.53 4.05 -20.08
C LYS A 19 33.79 3.75 -18.77
N HIS A 20 34.46 3.98 -17.64
CA HIS A 20 33.86 3.83 -16.32
C HIS A 20 32.62 4.71 -16.14
N VAL A 21 32.54 5.88 -16.78
CA VAL A 21 31.37 6.77 -16.67
C VAL A 21 30.12 6.07 -17.23
N THR A 22 30.16 5.64 -18.49
CA THR A 22 29.00 5.02 -19.14
C THR A 22 28.65 3.66 -18.53
N VAL A 23 29.65 2.87 -18.14
CA VAL A 23 29.42 1.57 -17.49
C VAL A 23 28.82 1.74 -16.09
N ASN A 24 29.34 2.66 -15.28
CA ASN A 24 28.81 2.90 -13.94
C ASN A 24 27.40 3.51 -14.00
N GLU A 25 27.11 4.34 -14.99
CA GLU A 25 25.75 4.83 -15.22
C GLU A 25 24.77 3.69 -15.58
N ALA A 26 25.20 2.74 -16.42
CA ALA A 26 24.41 1.56 -16.74
C ALA A 26 24.19 0.65 -15.51
N PHE A 27 25.21 0.48 -14.66
CA PHE A 27 25.07 -0.26 -13.42
C PHE A 27 24.14 0.42 -12.43
N ALA A 28 24.22 1.74 -12.27
CA ALA A 28 23.33 2.46 -11.37
C ALA A 28 21.85 2.37 -11.83
N ARG A 29 21.60 2.38 -13.15
CA ARG A 29 20.27 2.09 -13.71
C ARG A 29 19.82 0.68 -13.42
N LEU A 30 20.68 -0.31 -13.69
CA LEU A 30 20.35 -1.73 -13.47
C LEU A 30 20.06 -1.98 -11.99
N ASP A 31 20.85 -1.42 -11.10
CA ASP A 31 20.73 -1.50 -9.65
C ASP A 31 19.34 -1.01 -9.16
N ALA A 32 18.92 0.17 -9.61
CA ALA A 32 17.61 0.73 -9.27
C ALA A 32 16.43 -0.06 -9.86
N LEU A 33 16.62 -0.74 -10.99
CA LEU A 33 15.56 -1.42 -11.73
C LEU A 33 15.48 -2.94 -11.47
N ALA A 34 16.54 -3.55 -10.95
CA ALA A 34 16.60 -4.97 -10.66
C ALA A 34 15.67 -5.36 -9.49
N GLN A 35 15.50 -4.45 -8.54
CA GLN A 35 14.59 -4.55 -7.40
C GLN A 35 13.88 -3.20 -7.20
N ILE A 36 12.93 -2.89 -8.08
CA ILE A 36 12.24 -1.59 -8.08
C ILE A 36 11.58 -1.38 -6.72
N SER A 37 12.05 -0.35 -6.01
CA SER A 37 11.45 0.17 -4.79
C SER A 37 11.16 1.65 -5.01
N LEU A 38 9.89 1.98 -5.21
CA LEU A 38 9.43 3.34 -5.41
C LEU A 38 9.31 4.01 -4.04
N ALA A 39 10.06 5.09 -3.83
CA ALA A 39 9.97 5.94 -2.66
C ALA A 39 8.62 6.69 -2.60
N GLY A 40 7.97 6.88 -3.76
CA GLY A 40 6.64 7.44 -3.86
C GLY A 40 6.26 7.73 -5.31
N GLU A 41 5.13 8.42 -5.47
CA GLU A 41 4.58 8.86 -6.75
C GLU A 41 4.15 10.33 -6.66
N GLY A 42 4.45 11.13 -7.69
CA GLY A 42 4.02 12.53 -7.72
C GLY A 42 4.48 13.30 -8.96
N GLY A 43 3.96 14.52 -9.13
CA GLY A 43 4.30 15.40 -10.27
C GLY A 43 5.41 16.42 -9.98
N VAL A 44 5.96 16.44 -8.76
CA VAL A 44 7.00 17.40 -8.37
C VAL A 44 8.10 16.67 -7.62
N ALA A 45 9.36 16.97 -7.98
CA ALA A 45 10.52 16.41 -7.32
C ALA A 45 10.55 16.79 -5.82
N PRO A 46 10.85 15.84 -4.92
CA PRO A 46 11.07 16.17 -3.52
C PRO A 46 12.19 17.21 -3.36
N ALA A 47 12.08 18.08 -2.36
CA ALA A 47 13.09 19.12 -2.09
C ALA A 47 14.42 18.56 -1.58
N SER A 48 14.42 17.35 -1.01
CA SER A 48 15.61 16.69 -0.46
C SER A 48 15.60 15.20 -0.82
N PRO A 49 15.81 14.86 -2.09
CA PRO A 49 15.85 13.46 -2.52
C PRO A 49 17.12 12.78 -1.99
N VAL A 50 16.97 11.52 -1.58
CA VAL A 50 18.08 10.68 -1.17
C VAL A 50 18.69 10.03 -2.40
N ASP A 51 20.02 9.88 -2.42
CA ASP A 51 20.71 9.19 -3.50
C ASP A 51 20.19 7.74 -3.64
N GLY A 52 19.99 7.29 -4.87
CA GLY A 52 19.36 6.01 -5.21
C GLY A 52 17.84 5.97 -5.09
N ALA A 53 17.17 7.04 -4.63
CA ALA A 53 15.71 7.06 -4.54
C ALA A 53 15.06 7.08 -5.93
N LEU A 54 14.05 6.24 -6.11
CA LEU A 54 13.30 6.07 -7.34
C LEU A 54 11.85 6.49 -7.13
N TYR A 55 11.30 7.31 -8.01
CA TYR A 55 9.92 7.80 -7.94
C TYR A 55 9.18 7.51 -9.23
N ALA A 56 7.87 7.25 -9.16
CA ALA A 56 7.01 7.31 -10.32
C ALA A 56 6.56 8.75 -10.57
N VAL A 57 6.80 9.27 -11.77
CA VAL A 57 6.42 10.64 -12.14
C VAL A 57 4.97 10.61 -12.62
N ALA A 58 4.08 11.24 -11.85
CA ALA A 58 2.67 11.36 -12.19
C ALA A 58 2.44 12.37 -13.33
N ALA A 59 1.29 12.25 -14.00
CA ALA A 59 0.87 13.21 -15.01
C ALA A 59 0.75 14.65 -14.44
N GLY A 60 1.05 15.65 -15.28
CA GLY A 60 1.13 17.06 -14.88
C GLY A 60 2.44 17.42 -14.19
N ALA A 61 3.52 16.70 -14.52
CA ALA A 61 4.82 16.90 -13.90
C ALA A 61 5.37 18.31 -14.15
N SER A 62 6.04 18.88 -13.16
CA SER A 62 6.53 20.26 -13.21
C SER A 62 7.89 20.43 -12.53
N GLY A 63 8.47 21.62 -12.68
CA GLY A 63 9.80 21.93 -12.14
C GLY A 63 10.87 21.01 -12.72
N LEU A 64 11.64 20.34 -11.86
CA LEU A 64 12.70 19.41 -12.26
C LEU A 64 12.20 18.17 -12.99
N TRP A 65 10.90 17.85 -12.91
CA TRP A 65 10.28 16.72 -13.58
C TRP A 65 9.40 17.14 -14.77
N ALA A 66 9.43 18.42 -15.17
CA ALA A 66 8.61 18.91 -16.28
C ALA A 66 8.87 18.14 -17.58
N GLY A 67 7.82 17.55 -18.16
CA GLY A 67 7.88 16.76 -19.39
C GLY A 67 8.31 15.29 -19.20
N GLU A 68 8.47 14.84 -17.96
CA GLU A 68 8.91 13.48 -17.62
C GLU A 68 7.76 12.60 -17.10
N ASP A 69 6.52 12.99 -17.41
CA ASP A 69 5.27 12.28 -17.06
C ASP A 69 5.32 10.79 -17.41
N GLY A 70 4.87 9.93 -16.49
CA GLY A 70 4.80 8.48 -16.69
C GLY A 70 6.15 7.75 -16.66
N ARG A 71 7.27 8.47 -16.49
CA ARG A 71 8.60 7.87 -16.32
C ARG A 71 8.90 7.60 -14.86
N LEU A 72 9.96 6.84 -14.63
CA LEU A 72 10.60 6.72 -13.33
C LEU A 72 11.70 7.76 -13.20
N ALA A 73 11.74 8.49 -12.10
CA ALA A 73 12.79 9.44 -11.77
C ALA A 73 13.72 8.85 -10.70
N LEU A 74 14.97 8.57 -11.08
CA LEU A 74 16.03 8.06 -10.22
C LEU A 74 16.95 9.23 -9.82
N PHE A 75 17.11 9.49 -8.53
CA PHE A 75 18.05 10.50 -8.05
C PHE A 75 19.43 9.86 -7.82
N LEU A 76 20.46 10.33 -8.52
CA LEU A 76 21.83 9.82 -8.41
C LEU A 76 22.84 10.94 -8.59
N ASN A 77 23.86 10.96 -7.74
CA ASN A 77 24.98 11.90 -7.78
C ASN A 77 24.55 13.37 -7.90
N GLY A 78 23.44 13.73 -7.23
CA GLY A 78 22.90 15.10 -7.25
C GLY A 78 22.03 15.44 -8.46
N GLY A 79 21.76 14.49 -9.36
CA GLY A 79 20.96 14.69 -10.57
C GLY A 79 19.81 13.70 -10.72
N TRP A 80 18.85 14.04 -11.59
CA TRP A 80 17.74 13.17 -11.95
C TRP A 80 18.05 12.43 -13.24
N MET A 81 17.79 11.13 -13.23
CA MET A 81 17.83 10.26 -14.38
C MET A 81 16.46 9.65 -14.59
N PHE A 82 15.95 9.73 -15.82
CA PHE A 82 14.61 9.26 -16.13
C PHE A 82 14.64 7.94 -16.90
N VAL A 83 13.78 7.00 -16.53
CA VAL A 83 13.65 5.69 -17.19
C VAL A 83 12.20 5.47 -17.60
N THR A 84 11.97 5.07 -18.84
CA THR A 84 10.63 4.70 -19.31
C THR A 84 10.30 3.28 -18.86
N PRO A 85 9.28 3.08 -18.01
CA PRO A 85 8.85 1.74 -17.61
C PRO A 85 8.25 0.98 -18.81
N LYS A 86 8.31 -0.35 -18.74
CA LYS A 86 7.66 -1.24 -19.73
C LYS A 86 6.55 -2.04 -19.05
N VAL A 87 5.52 -2.37 -19.82
CA VAL A 87 4.40 -3.23 -19.37
C VAL A 87 4.96 -4.47 -18.66
N GLY A 88 4.39 -4.78 -17.50
CA GLY A 88 4.76 -5.95 -16.70
C GLY A 88 5.93 -5.73 -15.75
N TRP A 89 6.56 -4.56 -15.73
CA TRP A 89 7.49 -4.20 -14.66
C TRP A 89 6.78 -4.24 -13.31
N ARG A 90 7.49 -4.72 -12.29
CA ARG A 90 6.98 -4.89 -10.93
C ARG A 90 7.91 -4.23 -9.94
N GLY A 91 7.36 -3.78 -8.83
CA GLY A 91 8.12 -3.19 -7.75
C GLY A 91 7.35 -3.15 -6.45
N TRP A 92 7.91 -2.44 -5.49
CA TRP A 92 7.32 -2.16 -4.19
C TRP A 92 7.16 -0.65 -4.01
N ARG A 93 6.01 -0.19 -3.53
CA ARG A 93 5.85 1.18 -3.04
C ARG A 93 6.19 1.24 -1.57
N ALA A 94 7.30 1.88 -1.25
CA ALA A 94 7.80 1.98 0.12
C ALA A 94 6.93 2.88 1.00
N ASP A 95 6.31 3.91 0.41
CA ASP A 95 5.42 4.85 1.10
C ASP A 95 4.10 4.22 1.55
N THR A 96 3.55 3.29 0.75
CA THR A 96 2.26 2.64 1.04
C THR A 96 2.38 1.15 1.39
N GLY A 97 3.57 0.57 1.36
CA GLY A 97 3.79 -0.84 1.72
C GLY A 97 3.07 -1.84 0.83
N VAL A 98 3.00 -1.59 -0.48
CA VAL A 98 2.24 -2.44 -1.41
C VAL A 98 3.06 -2.78 -2.65
N ALA A 99 2.87 -4.00 -3.16
CA ALA A 99 3.39 -4.38 -4.46
C ALA A 99 2.71 -3.56 -5.57
N VAL A 100 3.47 -3.16 -6.58
CA VAL A 100 2.96 -2.44 -7.76
C VAL A 100 3.37 -3.15 -9.04
N ALA A 101 2.54 -3.01 -10.06
CA ALA A 101 2.84 -3.47 -11.40
C ALA A 101 2.48 -2.40 -12.43
N PHE A 102 3.36 -2.16 -13.39
CA PHE A 102 3.13 -1.22 -14.47
C PHE A 102 2.30 -1.89 -15.57
N ASP A 103 1.11 -1.35 -15.82
CA ASP A 103 0.16 -1.94 -16.78
C ASP A 103 0.36 -1.47 -18.23
N GLY A 104 1.30 -0.52 -18.44
CA GLY A 104 1.56 0.11 -19.74
C GLY A 104 1.26 1.59 -19.79
N ALA A 105 0.52 2.13 -18.82
CA ALA A 105 0.44 3.57 -18.62
C ALA A 105 0.61 3.99 -17.15
N ASP A 106 0.16 3.18 -16.19
CA ASP A 106 0.19 3.53 -14.77
C ASP A 106 0.80 2.41 -13.90
N TRP A 107 1.30 2.81 -12.73
CA TRP A 107 1.74 1.88 -11.67
C TRP A 107 0.54 1.51 -10.79
N ILE A 108 0.04 0.29 -10.95
CA ILE A 108 -1.15 -0.16 -10.24
C ILE A 108 -0.77 -0.86 -8.94
N ALA A 109 -1.15 -0.26 -7.81
CA ALA A 109 -0.99 -0.84 -6.47
C ALA A 109 -1.86 -2.07 -6.28
N GLY A 110 -1.28 -3.15 -5.76
CA GLY A 110 -1.94 -4.44 -5.51
C GLY A 110 -2.21 -5.27 -6.78
N GLY A 111 -1.72 -4.81 -7.93
CA GLY A 111 -1.97 -5.42 -9.24
C GLY A 111 -1.28 -6.77 -9.43
N GLY A 112 -2.07 -7.84 -9.57
CA GLY A 112 -1.55 -9.19 -9.82
C GLY A 112 -1.57 -9.59 -11.29
N ALA A 113 -2.69 -9.32 -11.97
CA ALA A 113 -2.92 -9.68 -13.37
C ALA A 113 -3.73 -8.60 -14.08
N PHE A 114 -3.34 -8.31 -15.33
CA PHE A 114 -4.03 -7.36 -16.21
C PHE A 114 -4.31 -8.01 -17.57
N SER A 115 -5.45 -7.66 -18.15
CA SER A 115 -5.76 -7.90 -19.55
C SER A 115 -5.01 -6.90 -20.44
N ALA A 116 -4.98 -7.17 -21.76
CA ALA A 116 -4.32 -6.30 -22.74
C ALA A 116 -4.81 -4.85 -22.72
N ASN A 117 -6.06 -4.62 -22.28
CA ASN A 117 -6.68 -3.30 -22.20
C ASN A 117 -6.83 -2.81 -20.76
N GLY A 118 -6.01 -3.27 -19.81
CA GLY A 118 -5.92 -2.69 -18.45
C GLY A 118 -6.95 -3.19 -17.43
N ALA A 119 -7.93 -4.01 -17.82
CA ALA A 119 -8.81 -4.66 -16.84
C ALA A 119 -7.98 -5.55 -15.92
N GLY A 120 -8.22 -5.52 -14.61
CA GLY A 120 -7.31 -6.13 -13.65
C GLY A 120 -7.99 -6.67 -12.41
N PHE A 121 -7.26 -7.55 -11.72
CA PHE A 121 -7.58 -8.05 -10.40
C PHE A 121 -6.56 -7.49 -9.41
N VAL A 122 -7.04 -6.70 -8.46
CA VAL A 122 -6.20 -5.95 -7.52
C VAL A 122 -6.50 -6.39 -6.10
N GLN A 123 -5.46 -6.80 -5.36
CA GLN A 123 -5.57 -7.14 -3.94
C GLN A 123 -5.14 -5.94 -3.09
N ARG A 124 -5.94 -5.61 -2.08
CA ARG A 124 -5.67 -4.47 -1.18
C ARG A 124 -5.83 -4.87 0.28
N SER A 125 -5.08 -4.16 1.10
CA SER A 125 -5.22 -4.15 2.56
C SER A 125 -5.28 -2.69 3.01
N VAL A 126 -6.31 -2.33 3.77
CA VAL A 126 -6.45 -1.00 4.36
C VAL A 126 -6.49 -1.16 5.87
N GLU A 127 -5.68 -0.38 6.56
CA GLU A 127 -5.53 -0.40 8.02
C GLU A 127 -6.04 0.89 8.65
N VAL A 128 -6.68 0.78 9.82
CA VAL A 128 -7.10 1.92 10.63
C VAL A 128 -6.91 1.62 12.11
N ASP A 129 -6.44 2.63 12.85
CA ASP A 129 -6.47 2.64 14.32
C ASP A 129 -7.76 3.33 14.76
N HIS A 130 -8.70 2.53 15.27
CA HIS A 130 -10.01 3.01 15.70
C HIS A 130 -10.06 3.20 17.22
N SER A 131 -10.35 4.43 17.65
CA SER A 131 -10.66 4.74 19.05
C SER A 131 -12.07 4.29 19.38
N VAL A 132 -12.23 3.37 20.34
CA VAL A 132 -13.53 2.77 20.65
C VAL A 132 -14.40 3.77 21.40
N GLY A 133 -15.44 4.29 20.74
CA GLY A 133 -16.45 5.15 21.35
C GLY A 133 -17.32 4.43 22.39
N ALA A 134 -17.83 5.19 23.37
CA ALA A 134 -18.69 4.65 24.43
C ALA A 134 -20.06 4.21 23.90
N GLY A 135 -20.63 3.17 24.52
CA GLY A 135 -21.95 2.63 24.19
C GLY A 135 -21.93 1.15 23.82
N ALA A 136 -23.06 0.65 23.32
CA ALA A 136 -23.20 -0.76 22.94
C ALA A 136 -22.44 -1.11 21.65
N THR A 137 -22.22 -0.12 20.79
CA THR A 137 -21.56 -0.30 19.49
C THR A 137 -20.60 0.85 19.20
N SER A 138 -19.52 0.56 18.47
CA SER A 138 -18.60 1.56 17.92
C SER A 138 -18.42 1.33 16.42
N LEU A 139 -18.61 2.38 15.61
CA LEU A 139 -18.59 2.28 14.15
C LEU A 139 -17.26 2.76 13.58
N VAL A 140 -16.72 1.96 12.66
CA VAL A 140 -15.63 2.36 11.77
C VAL A 140 -16.24 2.69 10.43
N ALA A 141 -16.58 3.96 10.23
CA ALA A 141 -17.39 4.42 9.11
C ALA A 141 -16.69 4.22 7.76
N GLY A 142 -17.41 3.67 6.78
CA GLY A 142 -16.93 3.47 5.41
C GLY A 142 -15.65 2.64 5.28
N PHE A 143 -15.33 1.80 6.28
CA PHE A 143 -14.06 1.09 6.31
C PHE A 143 -13.94 0.02 5.23
N ILE A 144 -15.05 -0.62 4.86
CA ILE A 144 -15.10 -1.51 3.70
C ILE A 144 -15.53 -0.67 2.49
N PRO A 145 -14.69 -0.54 1.45
CA PRO A 145 -15.04 0.24 0.27
C PRO A 145 -16.10 -0.45 -0.59
N ALA A 146 -16.85 0.36 -1.34
CA ALA A 146 -17.76 -0.12 -2.38
C ALA A 146 -17.05 -0.91 -3.48
N ASN A 147 -17.78 -1.83 -4.12
CA ASN A 147 -17.32 -2.69 -5.21
C ASN A 147 -16.12 -3.59 -4.85
N ALA A 148 -16.01 -3.95 -3.58
CA ALA A 148 -14.94 -4.80 -3.06
C ALA A 148 -15.46 -6.21 -2.71
N THR A 149 -14.64 -7.22 -2.99
CA THR A 149 -14.83 -8.58 -2.46
C THR A 149 -13.91 -8.78 -1.26
N VAL A 150 -14.48 -8.83 -0.06
CA VAL A 150 -13.73 -8.98 1.19
C VAL A 150 -13.45 -10.44 1.48
N TYR A 151 -12.20 -10.75 1.85
CA TYR A 151 -11.76 -12.07 2.29
C TYR A 151 -11.67 -12.19 3.81
N GLY A 152 -11.48 -11.07 4.51
CA GLY A 152 -11.52 -11.05 5.96
C GLY A 152 -11.02 -9.75 6.57
N ILE A 153 -11.26 -9.64 7.87
CA ILE A 153 -10.79 -8.54 8.71
C ILE A 153 -9.90 -9.12 9.82
N THR A 154 -8.71 -8.59 9.94
CA THR A 154 -7.79 -8.87 11.05
C THR A 154 -7.73 -7.68 11.97
N GLY A 155 -7.34 -7.89 13.23
CA GLY A 155 -7.13 -6.76 14.11
C GLY A 155 -6.38 -7.11 15.38
N ARG A 156 -5.96 -6.05 16.07
CA ARG A 156 -5.21 -6.11 17.33
C ARG A 156 -5.64 -4.98 18.25
N VAL A 157 -5.91 -5.31 19.50
CA VAL A 157 -6.17 -4.31 20.55
C VAL A 157 -4.82 -3.68 20.93
N LEU A 158 -4.71 -2.37 20.74
CA LEU A 158 -3.50 -1.58 21.02
C LEU A 158 -3.52 -0.96 22.41
N ALA A 159 -4.71 -0.68 22.95
CA ALA A 159 -4.94 -0.21 24.30
C ALA A 159 -6.21 -0.87 24.86
N ASP A 160 -6.20 -1.20 26.15
CA ASP A 160 -7.29 -1.90 26.83
C ASP A 160 -8.64 -1.22 26.57
N ILE A 161 -9.63 -2.00 26.16
CA ILE A 161 -11.01 -1.56 25.93
C ILE A 161 -11.80 -1.78 27.22
N GLY A 162 -12.28 -0.71 27.83
CA GLY A 162 -13.02 -0.78 29.08
C GLY A 162 -14.52 -1.02 28.92
N GLY A 163 -15.17 -1.38 30.02
CA GLY A 163 -16.63 -1.50 30.16
C GLY A 163 -17.29 -2.75 29.56
N ALA A 164 -16.69 -3.37 28.53
CA ALA A 164 -17.14 -4.64 27.94
C ALA A 164 -16.28 -5.82 28.40
N ALA A 165 -16.86 -7.03 28.49
CA ALA A 165 -16.10 -8.24 28.81
C ALA A 165 -15.40 -8.83 27.58
N SER A 166 -16.02 -8.67 26.40
CA SER A 166 -15.49 -9.03 25.08
C SER A 166 -16.23 -8.20 24.02
N PHE A 167 -15.85 -8.33 22.75
CA PHE A 167 -16.60 -7.72 21.66
C PHE A 167 -16.71 -8.62 20.42
N GLU A 168 -17.63 -8.25 19.54
CA GLU A 168 -17.79 -8.83 18.21
C GLU A 168 -17.40 -7.81 17.14
N VAL A 169 -16.96 -8.30 15.98
CA VAL A 169 -16.71 -7.48 14.80
C VAL A 169 -17.59 -7.98 13.67
N GLY A 170 -18.35 -7.07 13.07
CA GLY A 170 -19.28 -7.41 12.00
C GLY A 170 -19.68 -6.19 11.19
N VAL A 171 -20.86 -6.29 10.59
CA VAL A 171 -21.50 -5.20 9.84
C VAL A 171 -22.98 -5.14 10.22
N ALA A 172 -23.69 -4.12 9.74
CA ALA A 172 -25.14 -4.03 9.90
C ALA A 172 -25.84 -5.32 9.44
N GLY A 173 -26.71 -5.87 10.30
CA GLY A 173 -27.43 -7.13 10.06
C GLY A 173 -26.64 -8.42 10.33
N SER A 174 -25.35 -8.33 10.68
CA SER A 174 -24.52 -9.50 11.02
C SER A 174 -23.35 -9.07 11.94
N SER A 175 -23.63 -8.95 13.24
CA SER A 175 -22.73 -8.37 14.25
C SER A 175 -21.43 -9.15 14.46
N ASN A 176 -21.44 -10.44 14.18
CA ASN A 176 -20.32 -11.35 14.43
C ASN A 176 -19.64 -11.86 13.15
N ARG A 177 -19.92 -11.25 11.99
CA ARG A 177 -19.45 -11.71 10.68
C ARG A 177 -17.93 -11.96 10.63
N TYR A 178 -17.16 -11.13 11.33
CA TYR A 178 -15.70 -11.17 11.36
C TYR A 178 -15.14 -11.59 12.73
N GLY A 179 -15.98 -12.16 13.60
CA GLY A 179 -15.57 -12.73 14.87
C GLY A 179 -16.45 -12.31 16.04
N SER A 180 -16.44 -13.14 17.08
CA SER A 180 -17.16 -12.94 18.33
C SER A 180 -16.28 -13.35 19.51
N GLY A 181 -16.54 -12.79 20.69
CA GLY A 181 -15.81 -13.14 21.92
C GLY A 181 -14.35 -12.67 21.90
N ILE A 182 -14.07 -11.57 21.18
CA ILE A 182 -12.72 -11.01 21.06
C ILE A 182 -12.36 -10.35 22.39
N GLY A 183 -11.16 -10.64 22.90
CA GLY A 183 -10.68 -10.10 24.17
C GLY A 183 -10.48 -8.58 24.12
N VAL A 184 -10.64 -7.93 25.27
CA VAL A 184 -10.55 -6.46 25.40
C VAL A 184 -9.19 -5.96 25.88
N SER A 185 -8.30 -6.85 26.31
CA SER A 185 -6.96 -6.47 26.77
C SER A 185 -6.00 -6.23 25.62
N THR A 186 -5.01 -5.37 25.87
CA THR A 186 -3.93 -5.05 24.94
C THR A 186 -3.23 -6.32 24.48
N GLY A 187 -3.06 -6.44 23.16
CA GLY A 187 -2.48 -7.61 22.52
C GLY A 187 -3.49 -8.71 22.16
N ALA A 188 -4.76 -8.61 22.60
CA ALA A 188 -5.83 -9.41 22.03
C ALA A 188 -5.93 -9.17 20.52
N TRP A 189 -6.37 -10.20 19.78
CA TRP A 189 -6.35 -10.19 18.32
C TRP A 189 -7.60 -10.86 17.76
N LEU A 190 -7.94 -10.53 16.51
CA LEU A 190 -8.96 -11.24 15.74
C LEU A 190 -8.46 -11.62 14.34
N ARG A 191 -9.03 -12.69 13.81
CA ARG A 191 -8.86 -13.14 12.42
C ARG A 191 -10.23 -13.58 11.87
N GLY A 192 -11.02 -12.60 11.46
CA GLY A 192 -12.33 -12.79 10.87
C GLY A 192 -12.24 -13.16 9.40
N ILE A 193 -12.06 -14.44 9.09
CA ILE A 193 -12.08 -14.93 7.71
C ILE A 193 -13.54 -15.08 7.27
N THR A 194 -13.89 -14.60 6.08
CA THR A 194 -15.21 -14.84 5.51
C THR A 194 -15.30 -16.29 5.02
N GLY A 195 -16.32 -17.04 5.45
CA GLY A 195 -16.51 -18.43 5.01
C GLY A 195 -16.65 -18.59 3.49
N ASN A 196 -17.19 -17.57 2.83
CA ASN A 196 -17.13 -17.36 1.37
C ASN A 196 -16.75 -15.89 1.12
N PRO A 197 -15.93 -15.56 0.10
CA PRO A 197 -15.65 -14.17 -0.25
C PRO A 197 -16.94 -13.38 -0.45
N LEU A 198 -17.04 -12.20 0.17
CA LEU A 198 -18.29 -11.44 0.21
C LEU A 198 -18.14 -10.11 -0.52
N ALA A 199 -19.03 -9.87 -1.49
CA ALA A 199 -19.09 -8.61 -2.23
C ALA A 199 -19.86 -7.54 -1.44
N TYR A 200 -19.29 -6.34 -1.39
CA TYR A 200 -19.92 -5.12 -0.90
C TYR A 200 -20.06 -4.14 -2.06
N TYR A 201 -21.28 -3.63 -2.30
CA TYR A 201 -21.59 -2.76 -3.45
C TYR A 201 -21.69 -1.27 -3.08
N SER A 202 -21.58 -0.96 -1.80
CA SER A 202 -21.53 0.40 -1.25
C SER A 202 -20.53 0.42 -0.10
N ASP A 203 -20.03 1.60 0.23
CA ASP A 203 -19.20 1.77 1.42
C ASP A 203 -19.96 1.25 2.64
N THR A 204 -19.30 0.43 3.43
CA THR A 204 -19.93 -0.30 4.53
C THR A 204 -19.14 -0.12 5.82
N ASP A 205 -19.86 0.27 6.86
CA ASP A 205 -19.31 0.43 8.20
C ASP A 205 -18.98 -0.92 8.82
N VAL A 206 -17.83 -1.00 9.47
CA VAL A 206 -17.53 -2.11 10.38
C VAL A 206 -18.04 -1.73 11.77
N VAL A 207 -18.76 -2.66 12.38
CA VAL A 207 -19.41 -2.47 13.68
C VAL A 207 -18.69 -3.32 14.72
N LEU A 208 -18.11 -2.66 15.72
CA LEU A 208 -17.67 -3.28 16.97
C LEU A 208 -18.89 -3.33 17.90
N THR A 209 -19.26 -4.50 18.40
CA THR A 209 -20.41 -4.68 19.32
C THR A 209 -19.92 -5.19 20.68
N ALA A 210 -20.24 -4.49 21.75
CA ALA A 210 -19.84 -4.87 23.11
C ALA A 210 -20.63 -6.10 23.59
N THR A 211 -19.95 -7.02 24.28
CA THR A 211 -20.55 -8.21 24.89
C THR A 211 -20.21 -8.26 26.37
N GLY A 212 -21.22 -8.55 27.21
CA GLY A 212 -21.05 -8.60 28.67
C GLY A 212 -20.87 -7.22 29.32
N GLY A 213 -21.37 -6.16 28.68
CA GLY A 213 -21.27 -4.78 29.15
C GLY A 213 -21.51 -3.77 28.03
N SER A 214 -20.94 -2.57 28.16
CA SER A 214 -20.92 -1.53 27.12
C SER A 214 -19.55 -0.89 27.11
N PHE A 215 -19.06 -0.47 25.95
CA PHE A 215 -17.81 0.25 25.87
C PHE A 215 -17.90 1.54 26.69
N ASP A 216 -16.85 1.84 27.47
CA ASP A 216 -16.79 3.05 28.29
C ASP A 216 -16.14 4.24 27.57
N GLY A 217 -15.72 4.05 26.33
CA GLY A 217 -15.03 5.07 25.53
C GLY A 217 -13.51 5.01 25.58
N SER A 218 -12.95 4.03 26.29
CA SER A 218 -11.51 3.75 26.32
C SER A 218 -11.12 2.65 25.32
N GLY A 219 -9.84 2.66 24.95
CA GLY A 219 -9.23 1.62 24.13
C GLY A 219 -9.11 1.98 22.65
N VAL A 220 -8.16 1.32 22.01
CA VAL A 220 -7.85 1.49 20.59
C VAL A 220 -7.69 0.10 19.98
N VAL A 221 -8.34 -0.12 18.85
CA VAL A 221 -8.21 -1.35 18.06
C VAL A 221 -7.70 -1.01 16.67
N ARG A 222 -6.61 -1.66 16.28
CA ARG A 222 -6.13 -1.67 14.90
C ARG A 222 -6.91 -2.70 14.12
N LEU A 223 -7.52 -2.30 13.02
CA LEU A 223 -8.24 -3.18 12.11
C LEU A 223 -7.60 -3.09 10.73
N ALA A 224 -7.50 -4.22 10.04
CA ALA A 224 -7.09 -4.28 8.65
C ALA A 224 -8.10 -5.12 7.85
N VAL A 225 -8.72 -4.50 6.86
CA VAL A 225 -9.60 -5.19 5.91
C VAL A 225 -8.78 -5.66 4.71
N ASN A 226 -8.94 -6.92 4.34
CA ASN A 226 -8.25 -7.54 3.20
C ASN A 226 -9.28 -7.92 2.13
N PHE A 227 -9.14 -7.33 0.94
CA PHE A 227 -10.15 -7.41 -0.11
C PHE A 227 -9.53 -7.39 -1.50
N ALA A 228 -10.32 -7.75 -2.50
CA ALA A 228 -9.97 -7.56 -3.90
C ALA A 228 -10.99 -6.67 -4.62
N GLU A 229 -10.49 -5.95 -5.62
CA GLU A 229 -11.24 -5.10 -6.53
C GLU A 229 -11.01 -5.54 -7.97
N LEU A 230 -12.01 -5.30 -8.82
CA LEU A 230 -11.91 -5.49 -10.26
C LEU A 230 -11.77 -4.12 -10.91
N THR A 231 -10.65 -3.88 -11.59
CA THR A 231 -10.45 -2.63 -12.34
C THR A 231 -11.02 -2.75 -13.74
N LEU A 232 -11.59 -1.65 -14.23
CA LEU A 232 -12.20 -1.59 -15.55
C LEU A 232 -11.13 -1.60 -16.66
N PRO A 233 -11.45 -2.13 -17.85
CA PRO A 233 -10.65 -1.87 -19.03
C PRO A 233 -10.57 -0.37 -19.32
N ARG A 234 -9.47 0.06 -19.94
CA ARG A 234 -9.29 1.42 -20.47
C ARG A 234 -10.18 1.64 -21.69
N ALA A 235 -10.55 2.91 -21.91
CA ALA A 235 -11.35 3.37 -23.04
C ALA A 235 -10.56 3.38 -24.35
#